data_AF-A0A956LAB8-F1
#
_entry.id   AF-A0A956LAB8-F1
#
_cell.length_a   1.000
_cell.length_b   1.000
_cell.length_c   1.000
_cell.angle_alpha   90.00
_cell.angle_beta   90.00
_cell.angle_gamma   90.00
#
_symmetry.space_group_name_H-M   'P 1'
#
loop_
_entity.id
_entity.type
_entity.pdbx_description
1 polymer ?
#
loop_
_entity_poly.entity_id
_entity_poly.type
_entity_poly.pdbx_seq_one_letter_code
_entity_poly.pdbx_strand_id
1 'polypeptide(L)' 'MASVRALDTFHAHGRTIGYGEVLDASDPIVKGREALFASDDSIVEQATAAPGEKRSILAKKAPAKKKAAAKKAAPKAED' A
#
# COMPACT_ATOMS: atom_id res chain seq x y z
N MET A 1 -19.07 7.62 -13.08
CA MET A 1 -20.28 6.83 -12.82
C MET A 1 -20.08 6.14 -11.48
N ALA A 2 -21.13 6.02 -10.66
CA ALA A 2 -21.02 5.31 -9.38
C ALA A 2 -20.85 3.81 -9.65
N SER A 3 -19.86 3.19 -9.03
CA SER A 3 -19.58 1.76 -9.14
C SER A 3 -20.06 1.03 -7.89
N VAL A 4 -20.56 -0.19 -8.10
CA VAL A 4 -20.95 -1.10 -7.02
C VAL A 4 -20.23 -2.43 -7.19
N ARG A 5 -19.99 -3.10 -6.08
CA ARG A 5 -19.29 -4.38 -6.02
C ARG A 5 -20.23 -5.48 -5.55
N ALA A 6 -20.27 -6.59 -6.28
CA ALA A 6 -21.07 -7.74 -5.90
C ALA A 6 -20.58 -8.37 -4.59
N LEU A 7 -21.50 -8.61 -3.67
CA LEU A 7 -21.26 -9.21 -2.35
C LEU A 7 -21.28 -10.73 -2.36
N ASP A 8 -21.82 -11.35 -3.41
CA ASP A 8 -21.86 -12.79 -3.60
C ASP A 8 -21.85 -13.14 -5.10
N THR A 9 -21.63 -14.42 -5.40
CA THR A 9 -21.75 -14.94 -6.77
C THR A 9 -23.21 -15.30 -7.05
N PHE A 10 -23.80 -14.73 -8.09
CA PHE A 10 -25.18 -15.03 -8.48
C PHE A 10 -25.36 -15.01 -10.00
N HIS A 11 -26.46 -15.61 -10.46
CA HIS A 11 -26.80 -15.67 -11.88
C HIS A 11 -28.03 -14.79 -12.15
N ALA A 12 -27.91 -13.87 -13.11
CA ALA A 12 -29.01 -13.03 -13.52
C ALA A 12 -28.90 -12.68 -15.01
N HIS A 13 -30.05 -12.66 -15.70
CA HIS A 13 -30.14 -12.32 -17.14
C HIS A 13 -29.18 -13.11 -18.05
N GLY A 14 -28.94 -14.38 -17.73
CA GLY A 14 -28.04 -15.25 -18.50
C GLY A 14 -26.55 -14.96 -18.30
N ARG A 15 -26.20 -14.07 -17.36
CA ARG A 15 -24.83 -13.78 -16.95
C ARG A 15 -24.60 -14.28 -15.53
N THR A 16 -23.39 -14.77 -15.28
CA THR A 16 -22.88 -15.02 -13.93
C THR A 16 -22.12 -13.78 -13.47
N ILE A 17 -22.53 -13.23 -12.34
CA ILE A 17 -21.78 -12.18 -11.64
C ILE A 17 -21.00 -12.83 -10.52
N GLY A 18 -19.69 -12.65 -10.54
CA GLY A 18 -18.81 -13.19 -9.51
C GLY A 18 -18.77 -12.32 -8.25
N TYR A 19 -18.46 -12.94 -7.12
CA TYR A 19 -18.11 -12.21 -5.90
C TYR A 19 -17.01 -11.19 -6.17
N GLY A 20 -17.21 -9.95 -5.74
CA GLY A 20 -16.25 -8.86 -5.89
C GLY A 20 -16.18 -8.22 -7.29
N GLU A 21 -17.02 -8.67 -8.22
CA GLU A 21 -17.13 -8.07 -9.55
C GLU A 21 -17.69 -6.64 -9.44
N VAL A 22 -17.11 -5.71 -10.18
CA VAL A 22 -17.46 -4.28 -10.16
C VAL A 22 -18.35 -3.96 -11.36
N LEU A 23 -19.50 -3.36 -11.08
CA LEU A 23 -20.55 -3.03 -12.03
C LEU A 23 -20.94 -1.55 -11.90
N ASP A 24 -21.56 -1.00 -12.94
CA ASP A 24 -22.15 0.34 -12.87
C ASP A 24 -23.44 0.29 -12.04
N ALA A 25 -23.63 1.27 -11.15
CA ALA A 25 -24.85 1.38 -10.35
C ALA A 25 -26.13 1.53 -11.21
N SER A 26 -25.99 1.97 -12.46
CA SER A 26 -27.08 2.14 -13.42
C SER A 26 -27.42 0.85 -14.18
N ASP A 27 -26.65 -0.23 -13.99
CA ASP A 27 -26.87 -1.50 -14.67
C ASP A 27 -28.23 -2.11 -14.25
N PRO A 28 -29.07 -2.56 -15.21
CA PRO A 28 -30.33 -3.24 -14.91
C PRO A 28 -30.19 -4.43 -13.94
N ILE A 29 -29.02 -5.07 -13.87
CA ILE A 29 -28.76 -6.17 -12.97
C ILE A 29 -28.71 -5.75 -11.50
N VAL A 30 -28.32 -4.49 -11.24
CA VAL A 30 -28.21 -3.89 -9.91
C VAL A 30 -29.58 -3.42 -9.42
N LYS A 31 -30.39 -2.87 -10.34
CA LYS A 31 -31.71 -2.33 -10.02
C LYS A 31 -32.66 -3.40 -9.46
N GLY A 32 -33.16 -3.19 -8.24
CA GLY A 32 -34.03 -4.14 -7.54
C GLY A 32 -33.28 -5.33 -6.92
N ARG A 33 -31.95 -5.34 -6.99
CA ARG A 33 -31.07 -6.29 -6.32
C ARG A 33 -30.00 -5.56 -5.49
N GLU A 34 -30.26 -4.33 -5.04
CA GLU A 34 -29.25 -3.48 -4.39
C GLU A 34 -28.61 -4.17 -3.16
N ALA A 35 -29.35 -5.03 -2.45
CA ALA A 35 -28.84 -5.78 -1.30
C ALA A 35 -27.70 -6.78 -1.63
N LEU A 36 -27.52 -7.16 -2.91
CA LEU A 36 -26.43 -8.02 -3.36
C LEU A 36 -25.16 -7.25 -3.71
N PHE A 37 -25.17 -5.93 -3.55
CA PHE A 37 -24.04 -5.07 -3.89
C PHE A 37 -23.68 -4.13 -2.73
N ALA A 38 -22.41 -3.76 -2.66
CA ALA A 38 -21.94 -2.67 -1.84
C ALA A 38 -21.45 -1.53 -2.73
N SER A 39 -21.59 -0.29 -2.27
CA SER A 39 -20.92 0.85 -2.91
C SER A 39 -19.43 0.59 -2.96
N ASP A 40 -18.84 0.67 -4.15
CA ASP A 40 -17.39 0.58 -4.31
C ASP A 40 -16.82 1.97 -4.03
N ASP A 41 -16.76 2.33 -2.75
CA ASP A 41 -16.02 3.50 -2.24
C ASP A 41 -14.52 3.18 -2.27
N SER A 42 -14.02 2.71 -3.43
CA SER A 42 -12.59 2.66 -3.72
C SER A 42 -12.09 4.10 -3.72
N ILE A 43 -11.76 4.59 -2.53
CA ILE A 43 -10.95 5.78 -2.30
C ILE A 43 -9.63 5.43 -2.99
N VAL A 44 -9.50 5.84 -4.25
CA VAL A 44 -8.24 5.80 -4.97
C VAL A 44 -7.31 6.72 -4.18
N GLU A 45 -6.57 6.15 -3.23
CA GLU A 45 -5.46 6.86 -2.63
C GLU A 45 -4.52 7.18 -3.79
N GLN A 46 -4.48 8.46 -4.19
CA GLN A 46 -3.56 8.94 -5.19
C GLN A 46 -2.16 8.65 -4.67
N ALA A 47 -1.55 7.58 -5.21
CA ALA A 47 -0.14 7.28 -5.03
C ALA A 47 0.66 8.39 -5.73
N THR A 48 0.82 9.52 -5.03
CA THR A 48 1.59 10.67 -5.48
C THR A 48 3.07 10.37 -5.21
N ALA A 49 3.60 9.34 -5.88
CA ALA A 49 5.04 9.19 -5.99
C ALA A 49 5.45 9.97 -7.23
N ALA A 50 6.10 11.13 -7.02
CA ALA A 50 6.71 11.85 -8.12
C ALA A 50 7.73 10.94 -8.84
N PRO A 51 7.89 11.05 -10.17
CA PRO A 51 8.90 10.29 -10.90
C PRO A 51 10.29 10.57 -10.32
N GLY A 52 10.90 9.58 -9.64
CA GLY A 52 12.22 9.69 -9.03
C GLY A 52 12.28 9.58 -7.51
N GLU A 53 11.14 9.48 -6.81
CA GLU A 53 11.14 9.42 -5.34
C GLU A 53 11.53 8.03 -4.82
N LYS A 54 12.78 7.90 -4.37
CA LYS A 54 13.30 6.66 -3.77
C LYS A 54 12.81 6.54 -2.33
N ARG A 55 12.10 5.44 -2.01
CA ARG A 55 11.79 5.06 -0.63
C ARG A 55 13.08 4.86 0.14
N SER A 56 13.38 5.75 1.08
CA SER A 56 14.44 5.53 2.06
C SER A 56 13.96 4.47 3.05
N ILE A 57 14.18 3.20 2.69
CA ILE A 57 13.98 2.09 3.61
C ILE A 57 15.04 2.28 4.70
N LEU A 58 14.59 2.49 5.94
CA LEU A 58 15.39 2.67 7.14
C LEU A 58 16.75 1.95 7.07
N ALA A 59 17.83 2.73 6.97
CA ALA A 59 19.16 2.24 7.31
C ALA A 59 19.21 1.98 8.83
N LYS A 60 18.77 0.79 9.24
CA LYS A 60 19.01 0.29 10.59
C LYS A 60 20.51 0.15 10.82
N LYS A 61 21.03 1.04 11.68
CA LYS A 61 22.21 0.93 12.56
C LYS A 61 23.46 0.21 12.02
N ALA A 62 24.54 0.98 11.88
CA ALA A 62 25.87 0.51 12.27
C ALA A 62 26.49 1.55 13.24
N PRO A 63 26.94 1.19 14.45
CA PRO A 63 27.64 2.11 15.32
C PRO A 63 29.01 2.44 14.71
N ALA A 64 29.26 3.74 14.49
CA ALA A 64 30.52 4.27 14.01
C ALA A 64 31.66 3.87 14.97
N LYS A 65 32.58 3.02 14.52
CA LYS A 65 33.88 2.84 15.17
C LYS A 65 34.61 4.19 15.14
N LYS A 66 34.80 4.79 16.31
CA LYS A 66 35.67 5.97 16.49
C LYS A 66 37.05 5.69 15.90
N LYS A 67 37.38 6.37 14.81
CA LYS A 67 38.74 6.48 14.28
C LYS A 67 39.36 7.72 14.92
N ALA A 68 40.07 7.56 16.03
CA ALA A 68 40.96 8.59 16.54
C ALA A 68 42.39 8.18 16.18
N ALA A 69 42.94 8.85 15.17
CA ALA A 69 44.32 8.71 14.77
C ALA A 69 45.22 9.63 15.61
N ALA A 70 46.27 9.03 16.17
CA ALA A 70 47.62 9.56 16.39
C ALA A 70 47.84 10.89 17.15
N LYS A 71 48.59 10.82 18.27
CA LYS A 71 49.91 11.48 18.41
C LYS A 71 50.64 11.11 19.72
N LYS A 72 51.84 10.54 19.55
CA LYS A 72 53.10 10.73 20.31
C LYS A 72 53.04 11.47 21.67
N ALA A 73 53.51 10.81 22.73
CA ALA A 73 54.55 11.31 23.66
C ALA A 73 54.92 10.22 24.70
N ALA A 74 56.21 9.87 24.80
CA ALA A 74 56.79 9.22 25.98
C ALA A 74 57.08 10.31 27.04
N PRO A 75 57.11 9.99 28.36
CA PRO A 75 58.40 9.61 28.95
C PRO A 75 58.33 8.59 30.14
N LYS A 76 59.41 7.80 30.27
CA LYS A 76 60.22 7.50 31.47
C LYS A 76 59.53 7.39 32.87
N ALA A 77 59.67 6.23 33.54
CA ALA A 77 60.20 6.02 34.92
C ALA A 77 59.81 4.64 35.51
N GLU A 78 60.79 4.02 36.20
CA GLU A 78 60.78 3.05 37.35
C GLU A 78 59.66 2.00 37.49
N ASP A 79 59.94 0.73 37.79
CA ASP A 79 60.80 0.12 38.84
C ASP A 79 61.42 -1.21 38.35
#